data_AF-A0A550GGR7-F1
#
_entry.id   AF-A0A550GGR7-F1
#
_cell.length_a   1.000
_cell.length_b   1.000
_cell.length_c   1.000
_cell.angle_alpha   90.00
_cell.angle_beta   90.00
_cell.angle_gamma   90.00
#
_symmetry.space_group_name_H-M   'P 1'
#
loop_
_entity.id
_entity.type
_entity.pdbx_description
1 polymer ?
#
loop_
_entity_poly.entity_id
_entity_poly.type
_entity_poly.pdbx_seq_one_letter_code
_entity_poly.pdbx_strand_id
1 'polypeptide(L)'
;MSRQRDRQTSNLEEWIPRTRLGKMIQEGKITSMDEVFLSGLKISEPQIVDALLPDLQEEVINVNLVQKQTDAGEKSRFKAIVAVGNRDGYIGLGSGKASQVRNAIEKASVNARMNIVPVKRGCGSWECGCGKPHSIPFQVEGKCGGVRVVIVPGPRGLGLVASEVSKVILGLAGVKDLWMRSYGSTRTVPSYAYAIFDGLKKTYGLITTSDWVK
;
A
#
# COMPACT_ATOMS: atom_id res chain seq x y z
N MET A 1 -0.50 -13.87 -23.34
CA MET A 1 -0.79 -12.45 -23.66
C MET A 1 -2.26 -12.18 -23.98
N SER A 2 -2.98 -13.01 -24.77
CA SER A 2 -4.42 -12.80 -25.06
C SER A 2 -5.31 -12.76 -23.81
N ARG A 3 -5.24 -13.79 -22.95
CA ARG A 3 -6.13 -13.93 -21.76
C ARG A 3 -6.11 -12.78 -20.75
N GLN A 4 -5.00 -12.04 -20.64
CA GLN A 4 -4.92 -10.88 -19.74
C GLN A 4 -5.56 -9.63 -20.36
N ARG A 5 -5.40 -9.42 -21.68
CA ARG A 5 -6.07 -8.33 -22.40
C ARG A 5 -7.58 -8.56 -22.45
N ASP A 6 -8.01 -9.78 -22.74
CA ASP A 6 -9.45 -10.14 -22.81
C ASP A 6 -10.16 -9.90 -21.46
N ARG A 7 -9.45 -10.09 -20.34
CA ARG A 7 -9.95 -9.82 -18.98
C ARG A 7 -9.98 -8.32 -18.61
N GLN A 8 -9.11 -7.52 -19.22
CA GLN A 8 -9.09 -6.06 -19.05
C GLN A 8 -10.27 -5.42 -19.78
N THR A 9 -10.55 -5.85 -21.01
CA THR A 9 -11.67 -5.33 -21.80
C THR A 9 -13.00 -5.65 -21.13
N SER A 10 -13.18 -6.88 -20.63
CA SER A 10 -14.42 -7.28 -19.94
C SER A 10 -14.68 -6.49 -18.65
N ASN A 11 -13.64 -6.18 -17.86
CA ASN A 11 -13.80 -5.44 -16.60
C ASN A 11 -14.12 -3.95 -16.82
N LEU A 12 -13.64 -3.36 -17.91
CA LEU A 12 -13.91 -1.96 -18.24
C LEU A 12 -15.31 -1.76 -18.84
N GLU A 13 -15.82 -2.75 -19.58
CA GLU A 13 -17.14 -2.71 -20.19
C GLU A 13 -18.29 -2.84 -19.17
N GLU A 14 -18.08 -3.55 -18.06
CA GLU A 14 -19.11 -3.73 -17.02
C GLU A 14 -19.17 -2.55 -16.01
N TRP A 15 -18.11 -1.74 -15.93
CA TRP A 15 -18.00 -0.68 -14.93
C TRP A 15 -18.67 0.63 -15.38
N ILE A 16 -19.70 1.04 -14.63
CA ILE A 16 -20.35 2.36 -14.77
C ILE A 16 -19.80 3.30 -13.68
N PRO A 17 -18.91 4.26 -14.03
CA PRO A 17 -18.31 5.16 -13.05
C PRO A 17 -19.35 6.17 -12.50
N ARG A 18 -19.34 6.36 -11.19
CA ARG A 18 -20.16 7.37 -10.50
C ARG A 18 -19.36 8.63 -10.23
N THR A 19 -18.03 8.52 -10.10
CA THR A 19 -17.15 9.65 -9.82
C THR A 19 -16.69 10.40 -11.08
N ARG A 20 -16.29 11.67 -10.92
CA ARG A 20 -15.68 12.45 -12.01
C ARG A 20 -14.38 11.81 -12.50
N LEU A 21 -13.57 11.32 -11.56
CA LEU A 21 -12.31 10.63 -11.85
C LEU A 21 -12.55 9.35 -12.66
N GLY A 22 -13.53 8.53 -12.25
CA GLY A 22 -13.90 7.33 -13.00
C GLY A 22 -14.36 7.62 -14.42
N LYS A 23 -15.15 8.68 -14.63
CA LYS A 23 -15.55 9.13 -15.99
C LYS A 23 -14.34 9.55 -16.83
N MET A 24 -13.41 10.31 -16.27
CA MET A 24 -12.19 10.73 -17.00
C MET A 24 -11.33 9.55 -17.43
N ILE A 25 -11.23 8.50 -16.61
CA ILE A 25 -10.50 7.28 -16.92
C ILE A 25 -11.22 6.47 -17.99
N GLN A 26 -12.55 6.33 -17.88
CA GLN A 26 -13.34 5.64 -18.90
C GLN A 26 -13.32 6.36 -20.26
N GLU A 27 -13.31 7.69 -20.25
CA GLU A 27 -13.13 8.53 -21.44
C GLU A 27 -11.68 8.48 -22.00
N GLY A 28 -10.74 7.86 -21.28
CA GLY A 28 -9.33 7.75 -21.69
C GLY A 28 -8.51 9.02 -21.53
N LYS A 29 -9.01 10.03 -20.81
CA LYS A 29 -8.28 11.29 -20.55
C LYS A 29 -7.13 11.10 -19.56
N ILE A 30 -7.27 10.14 -18.65
CA ILE A 30 -6.24 9.76 -17.69
C ILE A 30 -5.88 8.31 -17.98
N THR A 31 -4.62 8.07 -18.30
CA THR A 31 -4.12 6.74 -18.69
C THR A 31 -3.19 6.13 -17.65
N SER A 32 -2.56 6.96 -16.83
CA SER A 32 -1.58 6.54 -15.83
C SER A 32 -2.02 6.87 -14.41
N MET A 33 -1.57 6.08 -13.44
CA MET A 33 -1.82 6.32 -12.02
C MET A 33 -1.12 7.61 -11.53
N ASP A 34 0.01 7.97 -12.13
CA ASP A 34 0.74 9.18 -11.77
C ASP A 34 -0.03 10.45 -12.17
N GLU A 35 -0.71 10.44 -13.32
CA GLU A 35 -1.65 11.51 -13.71
C GLU A 35 -2.80 11.65 -12.69
N VAL A 36 -3.31 10.54 -12.15
CA VAL A 36 -4.33 10.59 -11.08
C VAL A 36 -3.79 11.33 -9.87
N PHE A 37 -2.56 11.02 -9.44
CA PHE A 37 -1.95 11.70 -8.29
C PHE A 37 -1.65 13.19 -8.57
N LEU A 38 -1.22 13.53 -9.78
CA LEU A 38 -0.99 14.91 -10.20
C LEU A 38 -2.28 15.74 -10.26
N SER A 39 -3.40 15.12 -10.64
CA SER A 39 -4.71 15.78 -10.66
C SER A 39 -5.21 16.17 -9.27
N GLY A 40 -4.63 15.59 -8.21
CA GLY A 40 -5.03 15.80 -6.81
C GLY A 40 -6.44 15.26 -6.49
N LEU A 41 -7.07 14.53 -7.40
CA LEU A 41 -8.40 13.98 -7.21
C LEU A 41 -8.35 12.76 -6.27
N LYS A 42 -9.33 12.69 -5.36
CA LYS A 42 -9.44 11.57 -4.43
C LYS A 42 -9.98 10.32 -5.11
N ILE A 43 -9.27 9.20 -4.97
CA ILE A 43 -9.73 7.88 -5.37
C ILE A 43 -10.85 7.44 -4.41
N SER A 44 -12.05 7.21 -4.94
CA SER A 44 -13.23 6.79 -4.15
C SER A 44 -13.92 5.53 -4.69
N GLU A 45 -13.45 5.01 -5.82
CA GLU A 45 -13.94 3.77 -6.43
C GLU A 45 -12.74 2.82 -6.54
N PRO A 46 -12.84 1.58 -6.02
CA PRO A 46 -11.74 0.61 -6.13
C PRO A 46 -11.47 0.20 -7.58
N GLN A 47 -12.49 0.25 -8.46
CA GLN A 47 -12.38 -0.11 -9.87
C GLN A 47 -11.41 0.79 -10.64
N ILE A 48 -11.22 2.04 -10.20
CA ILE A 48 -10.21 2.96 -10.75
C ILE A 48 -8.82 2.34 -10.69
N VAL A 49 -8.51 1.71 -9.55
CA VAL A 49 -7.21 1.06 -9.35
C VAL A 49 -7.12 -0.21 -10.19
N ASP A 50 -8.18 -1.01 -10.23
CA ASP A 50 -8.18 -2.26 -11.01
C ASP A 50 -8.01 -1.99 -12.52
N ALA A 51 -8.54 -0.86 -13.01
CA ALA A 51 -8.39 -0.42 -14.38
C ALA A 51 -6.97 0.06 -14.70
N LEU A 52 -6.36 0.84 -13.80
CA LEU A 52 -5.05 1.46 -14.03
C LEU A 52 -3.88 0.53 -13.68
N LEU A 53 -4.05 -0.35 -12.70
CA LEU A 53 -3.03 -1.27 -12.17
C LEU A 53 -3.57 -2.71 -12.17
N PRO A 54 -3.41 -3.44 -13.28
CA PRO A 54 -3.94 -4.81 -13.41
C PRO A 54 -3.14 -5.86 -12.62
N ASP A 55 -1.86 -5.61 -12.33
CA ASP A 55 -0.95 -6.57 -11.66
C ASP A 55 -0.92 -6.41 -10.14
N LEU A 56 -2.08 -6.20 -9.55
CA LEU A 56 -2.22 -5.93 -8.13
C LEU A 56 -2.25 -7.25 -7.32
N GLN A 57 -1.32 -7.40 -6.37
CA GLN A 57 -1.28 -8.52 -5.45
C GLN A 57 -1.86 -8.11 -4.10
N GLU A 58 -2.61 -9.01 -3.47
CA GLU A 58 -3.23 -8.78 -2.17
C GLU A 58 -2.70 -9.79 -1.16
N GLU A 59 -2.33 -9.32 0.04
CA GLU A 59 -1.86 -10.17 1.12
C GLU A 59 -2.53 -9.79 2.44
N VAL A 60 -3.03 -10.81 3.14
CA VAL A 60 -3.71 -10.62 4.42
C VAL A 60 -2.65 -10.60 5.54
N ILE A 61 -2.55 -9.46 6.22
CA ILE A 61 -1.55 -9.29 7.29
C ILE A 61 -2.05 -9.92 8.59
N ASN A 62 -3.29 -9.61 8.97
CA ASN A 62 -3.84 -10.08 10.24
C ASN A 62 -5.37 -10.10 10.20
N VAL A 63 -5.95 -11.13 10.83
CA VAL A 63 -7.37 -11.24 11.13
C VAL A 63 -7.53 -11.40 12.64
N ASN A 64 -8.20 -10.43 13.29
CA ASN A 64 -8.47 -10.46 14.72
C ASN A 64 -9.98 -10.48 14.99
N LEU A 65 -10.40 -11.21 16.04
CA LEU A 65 -11.76 -11.12 16.57
C LEU A 65 -11.84 -9.94 17.56
N VAL A 66 -12.86 -9.10 17.41
CA VAL A 66 -13.16 -8.01 18.34
C VAL A 66 -14.60 -8.13 18.83
N GLN A 67 -14.80 -8.03 20.14
CA GLN A 67 -16.11 -8.19 20.79
C GLN A 67 -16.58 -6.86 21.40
N LYS A 68 -17.89 -6.62 21.35
CA LYS A 68 -18.58 -5.56 22.10
C LYS A 68 -19.55 -6.23 23.08
N GLN A 69 -19.44 -5.88 24.36
CA GLN A 69 -20.40 -6.31 25.37
C GLN A 69 -21.76 -5.63 25.17
N THR A 70 -22.83 -6.39 25.34
CA THR A 70 -24.22 -5.95 25.33
C THR A 70 -24.96 -6.56 26.53
N ASP A 71 -26.10 -6.00 26.91
CA ASP A 71 -26.87 -6.47 28.07
C ASP A 71 -27.32 -7.93 27.93
N ALA A 72 -27.53 -8.38 26.69
CA ALA A 72 -27.93 -9.75 26.34
C ALA A 72 -26.77 -10.65 25.87
N GLY A 73 -25.50 -10.26 26.09
CA GLY A 73 -24.32 -11.08 25.76
C GLY A 73 -23.25 -10.34 24.96
N GLU A 74 -22.49 -11.06 24.13
CA GLU A 74 -21.37 -10.51 23.37
C GLU A 74 -21.63 -10.45 21.87
N LYS A 75 -21.39 -9.28 21.27
CA LYS A 75 -21.43 -9.10 19.81
C LYS A 75 -20.03 -9.12 19.23
N SER A 76 -19.64 -10.26 18.67
CA SER A 76 -18.33 -10.47 18.04
C SER A 76 -18.33 -10.05 16.57
N ARG A 77 -17.19 -9.53 16.09
CA ARG A 77 -16.94 -9.18 14.68
C ARG A 77 -15.47 -9.43 14.37
N PHE A 78 -15.17 -9.78 13.13
CA PHE A 78 -13.80 -9.91 12.66
C PHE A 78 -13.30 -8.59 12.09
N LYS A 79 -12.06 -8.22 12.46
CA LYS A 79 -11.29 -7.12 11.89
C LYS A 79 -10.13 -7.70 11.09
N ALA A 80 -10.11 -7.45 9.79
CA ALA A 80 -9.03 -7.85 8.90
C ALA A 80 -8.21 -6.63 8.47
N ILE A 81 -6.91 -6.84 8.26
CA ILE A 81 -5.98 -5.88 7.67
C ILE A 81 -5.36 -6.53 6.46
N VAL A 82 -5.45 -5.84 5.32
CA VAL A 82 -4.98 -6.32 4.02
C VAL A 82 -4.04 -5.27 3.43
N ALA A 83 -2.90 -5.73 2.95
CA ALA A 83 -1.99 -4.93 2.14
C ALA A 83 -2.16 -5.32 0.67
N VAL A 84 -2.04 -4.33 -0.19
CA VAL A 84 -2.22 -4.47 -1.63
C VAL A 84 -1.08 -3.74 -2.32
N GLY A 85 -0.47 -4.32 -3.35
CA GLY A 85 0.63 -3.68 -4.07
C GLY A 85 1.06 -4.42 -5.33
N ASN A 86 1.74 -3.69 -6.22
CA ASN A 86 2.16 -4.21 -7.52
C ASN A 86 3.66 -4.54 -7.61
N ARG A 87 4.36 -4.58 -6.47
CA ARG A 87 5.83 -4.77 -6.36
C ARG A 87 6.66 -3.78 -7.17
N ASP A 88 6.05 -2.70 -7.66
CA ASP A 88 6.70 -1.70 -8.51
C ASP A 88 6.56 -0.29 -7.95
N GLY A 89 6.33 -0.18 -6.64
CA GLY A 89 6.27 1.09 -5.94
C GLY A 89 4.87 1.60 -5.66
N TYR A 90 3.79 0.87 -5.94
CA TYR A 90 2.46 1.22 -5.42
C TYR A 90 2.08 0.27 -4.28
N ILE A 91 1.62 0.86 -3.18
CA ILE A 91 1.14 0.12 -2.03
C ILE A 91 -0.11 0.75 -1.44
N GLY A 92 -1.07 -0.07 -1.04
CA GLY A 92 -2.24 0.31 -0.29
C GLY A 92 -2.37 -0.54 0.97
N LEU A 93 -2.85 0.07 2.05
CA LEU A 93 -3.18 -0.63 3.28
C LEU A 93 -4.63 -0.34 3.65
N GLY A 94 -5.39 -1.40 3.91
CA GLY A 94 -6.81 -1.31 4.23
C GLY A 94 -7.13 -2.08 5.49
N SER A 95 -8.15 -1.61 6.21
CA SER A 95 -8.79 -2.40 7.27
C SER A 95 -10.28 -2.50 7.03
N GLY A 96 -10.83 -3.64 7.41
CA GLY A 96 -12.23 -3.99 7.23
C GLY A 96 -12.78 -4.69 8.47
N LYS A 97 -14.06 -4.45 8.78
CA LYS A 97 -14.75 -5.10 9.90
C LYS A 97 -16.10 -5.66 9.45
N ALA A 98 -16.33 -6.95 9.70
CA ALA A 98 -17.58 -7.62 9.35
C ALA A 98 -17.92 -8.75 10.35
N SER A 99 -19.10 -9.33 10.23
CA SER A 99 -19.53 -10.50 11.02
C SER A 99 -18.84 -11.79 10.56
N GLN A 100 -18.57 -11.91 9.27
CA GLN A 100 -17.86 -13.05 8.67
C GLN A 100 -16.46 -12.64 8.24
N VAL A 101 -15.52 -13.59 8.29
CA VAL A 101 -14.11 -13.35 7.96
C VAL A 101 -13.93 -12.92 6.51
N ARG A 102 -14.54 -13.66 5.55
CA ARG A 102 -14.44 -13.36 4.11
C ARG A 102 -14.88 -11.92 3.79
N ASN A 103 -16.05 -11.53 4.28
CA ASN A 103 -16.59 -10.19 4.07
C ASN A 103 -15.72 -9.10 4.74
N ALA A 104 -15.00 -9.42 5.82
CA ALA A 104 -14.06 -8.49 6.44
C ALA A 104 -12.81 -8.29 5.56
N ILE A 105 -12.31 -9.36 4.96
CA ILE A 105 -11.17 -9.34 4.03
C ILE A 105 -11.53 -8.58 2.76
N GLU A 106 -12.69 -8.85 2.15
CA GLU A 106 -13.15 -8.13 0.95
C GLU A 106 -13.30 -6.63 1.20
N LYS A 107 -13.89 -6.25 2.35
CA LYS A 107 -13.96 -4.82 2.76
C LYS A 107 -12.58 -4.21 2.97
N ALA A 108 -11.64 -4.95 3.55
CA ALA A 108 -10.28 -4.48 3.76
C ALA A 108 -9.55 -4.31 2.41
N SER A 109 -9.73 -5.23 1.46
CA SER A 109 -9.17 -5.18 0.11
C SER A 109 -9.68 -3.95 -0.66
N VAL A 110 -11.00 -3.73 -0.67
CA VAL A 110 -11.61 -2.52 -1.28
C VAL A 110 -11.04 -1.23 -0.66
N ASN A 111 -10.90 -1.19 0.66
CA ASN A 111 -10.31 -0.05 1.36
C ASN A 111 -8.82 0.13 1.04
N ALA A 112 -8.07 -0.96 0.89
CA ALA A 112 -6.65 -0.90 0.54
C ALA A 112 -6.44 -0.32 -0.86
N ARG A 113 -7.27 -0.70 -1.84
CA ARG A 113 -7.23 -0.13 -3.20
C ARG A 113 -7.50 1.37 -3.20
N MET A 114 -8.52 1.83 -2.44
CA MET A 114 -8.79 3.26 -2.32
C MET A 114 -7.66 4.06 -1.66
N ASN A 115 -6.87 3.42 -0.78
CA ASN A 115 -5.74 4.04 -0.09
C ASN A 115 -4.39 3.69 -0.73
N ILE A 116 -4.32 3.52 -2.05
CA ILE A 116 -3.03 3.35 -2.72
C ILE A 116 -2.21 4.63 -2.67
N VAL A 117 -0.92 4.43 -2.40
CA VAL A 117 0.10 5.46 -2.27
C VAL A 117 1.31 5.00 -3.07
N PRO A 118 1.93 5.90 -3.86
CA PRO A 118 3.19 5.59 -4.50
C PRO A 118 4.33 5.65 -3.46
N VAL A 119 5.37 4.85 -3.65
CA VAL A 119 6.58 4.77 -2.80
C VAL A 119 7.81 5.11 -3.64
N LYS A 120 8.59 6.13 -3.22
CA LYS A 120 9.83 6.48 -3.92
C LYS A 120 10.86 5.40 -3.63
N ARG A 121 11.31 4.73 -4.69
CA ARG A 121 12.38 3.73 -4.62
C ARG A 121 13.67 4.33 -5.17
N GLY A 122 14.80 3.85 -4.67
CA GLY A 122 16.10 4.37 -5.03
C GLY A 122 17.25 3.58 -4.42
N CYS A 123 18.44 4.15 -4.55
CA CYS A 123 19.66 3.63 -3.93
C CYS A 123 20.21 4.73 -3.02
N GLY A 124 19.84 4.68 -1.73
CA GLY A 124 20.23 5.68 -0.74
C GLY A 124 21.35 5.26 0.22
N SER A 125 21.82 4.00 0.12
CA SER A 125 22.89 3.51 0.99
C SER A 125 24.23 4.05 0.52
N TRP A 126 25.06 4.57 1.44
CA TRP A 126 26.43 4.99 1.14
C TRP A 126 27.23 3.85 0.49
N GLU A 127 27.00 2.62 0.93
CA GLU A 127 27.73 1.43 0.47
C GLU A 127 27.41 1.02 -0.98
N CYS A 128 26.37 1.61 -1.59
CA CYS A 128 25.91 1.20 -2.92
C CYS A 128 25.63 2.40 -3.83
N GLY A 129 26.27 2.42 -5.01
CA GLY A 129 26.09 3.44 -6.05
C GLY A 129 25.42 2.92 -7.33
N CYS A 130 24.67 1.81 -7.26
CA CYS A 130 24.25 1.07 -8.46
C CYS A 130 23.15 1.72 -9.30
N GLY A 131 22.54 2.83 -8.85
CA GLY A 131 21.49 3.56 -9.56
C GLY A 131 20.16 2.81 -9.77
N LYS A 132 20.05 1.55 -9.30
CA LYS A 132 18.83 0.74 -9.45
C LYS A 132 17.88 0.94 -8.26
N PRO A 133 16.55 1.01 -8.47
CA PRO A 133 15.56 1.20 -7.42
C PRO A 133 15.29 -0.11 -6.66
N HIS A 134 16.24 -0.52 -5.81
CA HIS A 134 16.15 -1.73 -4.98
C HIS A 134 15.83 -1.42 -3.51
N SER A 135 16.19 -0.23 -3.03
CA SER A 135 15.96 0.25 -1.67
C SER A 135 15.17 1.56 -1.69
N ILE A 136 15.24 2.32 -0.61
CA ILE A 136 14.65 3.67 -0.48
C ILE A 136 15.78 4.71 -0.62
N PRO A 137 15.51 5.90 -1.17
CA PRO A 137 16.56 6.91 -1.40
C PRO A 137 17.11 7.56 -0.12
N PHE A 138 16.36 7.62 0.97
CA PHE A 138 16.79 8.25 2.22
C PHE A 138 16.10 7.57 3.41
N GLN A 139 16.64 7.81 4.61
CA GLN A 139 16.04 7.32 5.84
C GLN A 139 14.69 8.00 6.10
N VAL A 140 13.66 7.21 6.40
CA VAL A 140 12.33 7.71 6.74
C VAL A 140 11.85 7.17 8.08
N GLU A 141 11.09 8.00 8.77
CA GLU A 141 10.45 7.63 10.03
C GLU A 141 8.92 7.67 9.90
N GLY A 142 8.30 6.53 10.17
CA GLY A 142 6.85 6.36 10.26
C GLY A 142 6.39 6.21 11.70
N LYS A 143 5.22 6.77 12.03
CA LYS A 143 4.65 6.68 13.38
C LYS A 143 3.16 6.40 13.34
N CYS A 144 2.70 5.48 14.17
CA CYS A 144 1.29 5.26 14.42
C CYS A 144 1.07 4.84 15.88
N GLY A 145 0.26 5.60 16.62
CA GLY A 145 0.09 5.43 18.06
C GLY A 145 1.43 5.55 18.80
N GLY A 146 1.73 4.57 19.66
CA GLY A 146 2.99 4.48 20.40
C GLY A 146 4.14 3.80 19.64
N VAL A 147 3.92 3.39 18.39
CA VAL A 147 4.91 2.65 17.58
C VAL A 147 5.62 3.61 16.64
N ARG A 148 6.95 3.55 16.61
CA ARG A 148 7.81 4.31 15.69
C ARG A 148 8.66 3.33 14.90
N VAL A 149 8.68 3.48 13.58
CA VAL A 149 9.47 2.63 12.68
C VAL A 149 10.39 3.52 11.88
N VAL A 150 11.68 3.23 11.95
CA VAL A 150 12.72 3.89 11.18
C VAL A 150 13.18 2.92 10.09
N ILE A 151 13.08 3.38 8.86
CA ILE A 151 13.38 2.65 7.63
C ILE A 151 14.66 3.26 7.09
N VAL A 152 15.73 2.46 7.04
CA VAL A 152 17.09 2.89 6.66
C VAL A 152 17.47 2.16 5.37
N PRO A 153 18.01 2.87 4.36
CA PRO A 153 18.40 2.25 3.09
C PRO A 153 19.45 1.16 3.29
N GLY A 154 19.32 0.07 2.54
CA GLY A 154 20.25 -1.06 2.56
C GLY A 154 21.08 -1.15 1.28
N PRO A 155 22.28 -1.76 1.32
CA PRO A 155 23.03 -2.12 0.12
C PRO A 155 22.35 -3.28 -0.62
N ARG A 156 22.71 -3.46 -1.90
CA ARG A 156 22.17 -4.54 -2.72
C ARG A 156 22.59 -5.92 -2.20
N GLY A 157 21.62 -6.84 -2.09
CA GLY A 157 21.87 -8.24 -1.71
C GLY A 157 21.79 -8.49 -0.21
N LEU A 158 21.41 -7.47 0.58
CA LEU A 158 21.12 -7.59 2.00
C LEU A 158 19.84 -8.40 2.27
N GLY A 159 18.84 -8.23 1.40
CA GLY A 159 17.47 -8.63 1.65
C GLY A 159 16.75 -7.71 2.64
N LEU A 160 15.51 -8.09 3.00
CA LEU A 160 14.68 -7.34 3.92
C LEU A 160 14.98 -7.75 5.37
N VAL A 161 15.78 -6.94 6.07
CA VAL A 161 16.06 -7.13 7.50
C VAL A 161 14.97 -6.42 8.32
N ALA A 162 13.83 -7.09 8.42
CA ALA A 162 12.65 -6.59 9.12
C ALA A 162 11.81 -7.74 9.72
N SER A 163 10.76 -7.39 10.48
CA SER A 163 9.78 -8.38 10.97
C SER A 163 8.92 -8.93 9.81
N GLU A 164 8.23 -10.05 10.04
CA GLU A 164 7.41 -10.72 9.02
C GLU A 164 6.37 -9.80 8.37
N VAL A 165 5.60 -9.07 9.18
CA VAL A 165 4.60 -8.09 8.71
C VAL A 165 5.24 -7.01 7.83
N SER A 166 6.44 -6.55 8.21
CA SER A 166 7.17 -5.56 7.41
C SER A 166 7.66 -6.14 6.10
N LYS A 167 8.12 -7.39 6.09
CA LYS A 167 8.60 -8.06 4.86
C LYS A 167 7.49 -8.15 3.83
N VAL A 168 6.26 -8.48 4.27
CA VAL A 168 5.07 -8.50 3.41
C VAL A 168 4.82 -7.12 2.80
N ILE A 169 4.69 -6.09 3.63
CA ILE A 169 4.39 -4.71 3.18
C ILE A 169 5.49 -4.19 2.24
N LEU A 170 6.76 -4.34 2.62
CA LEU A 170 7.89 -3.85 1.83
C LEU A 170 8.09 -4.64 0.53
N GLY A 171 7.83 -5.95 0.55
CA GLY A 171 7.85 -6.80 -0.63
C GLY A 171 6.78 -6.39 -1.64
N LEU A 172 5.56 -6.09 -1.17
CA LEU A 172 4.49 -5.56 -2.01
C LEU A 172 4.78 -4.15 -2.55
N ALA A 173 5.54 -3.33 -1.81
CA ALA A 173 6.03 -2.04 -2.30
C ALA A 173 7.16 -2.17 -3.35
N GLY A 174 7.75 -3.36 -3.52
CA GLY A 174 8.86 -3.56 -4.46
C GLY A 174 10.24 -3.20 -3.90
N VAL A 175 10.35 -3.05 -2.58
CA VAL A 175 11.63 -2.85 -1.89
C VAL A 175 12.26 -4.22 -1.63
N LYS A 176 13.53 -4.38 -2.01
CA LYS A 176 14.26 -5.65 -1.88
C LYS A 176 15.23 -5.66 -0.72
N ASP A 177 15.91 -4.55 -0.50
CA ASP A 177 16.98 -4.44 0.48
C ASP A 177 16.71 -3.27 1.44
N LEU A 178 16.74 -3.55 2.74
CA LEU A 178 16.39 -2.56 3.76
C LEU A 178 16.90 -2.97 5.14
N TRP A 179 17.33 -1.96 5.92
CA TRP A 179 17.42 -2.05 7.37
C TRP A 179 16.20 -1.41 8.06
N MET A 180 15.62 -2.09 9.03
CA MET A 180 14.51 -1.55 9.82
C MET A 180 14.83 -1.53 11.31
N ARG A 181 14.52 -0.41 11.96
CA ARG A 181 14.54 -0.29 13.43
C ARG A 181 13.14 0.07 13.91
N SER A 182 12.63 -0.67 14.88
CA SER A 182 11.30 -0.43 15.46
C SER A 182 11.42 -0.10 16.94
N TYR A 183 10.70 0.93 17.37
CA TYR A 183 10.63 1.40 18.75
C TYR A 183 9.17 1.39 19.23
N GLY A 184 8.97 1.12 20.52
CA GLY A 184 7.64 1.04 21.14
C GLY A 184 7.02 -0.37 21.08
N SER A 185 5.70 -0.46 21.27
CA SER A 185 4.99 -1.75 21.38
C SER A 185 4.62 -2.37 20.03
N THR A 186 5.56 -3.12 19.46
CA THR A 186 5.41 -3.82 18.16
C THR A 186 4.46 -5.01 18.19
N ARG A 187 4.04 -5.47 19.37
CA ARG A 187 3.03 -6.54 19.54
C ARG A 187 1.68 -6.16 18.91
N THR A 188 1.37 -4.86 18.83
CA THR A 188 0.15 -4.39 18.18
C THR A 188 0.32 -4.32 16.66
N VAL A 189 0.02 -5.43 15.98
CA VAL A 189 0.15 -5.56 14.51
C VAL A 189 -0.54 -4.43 13.73
N PRO A 190 -1.76 -3.97 14.08
CA PRO A 190 -2.39 -2.87 13.35
C PRO A 190 -1.58 -1.57 13.39
N SER A 191 -1.18 -1.13 14.58
CA SER A 191 -0.39 0.10 14.76
C SER A 191 0.95 0.01 14.05
N TYR A 192 1.59 -1.17 14.11
CA TYR A 192 2.86 -1.41 13.43
C TYR A 192 2.73 -1.34 11.90
N ALA A 193 1.74 -2.01 11.31
CA ALA A 193 1.48 -1.95 9.86
C ALA A 193 1.19 -0.53 9.37
N TYR A 194 0.36 0.22 10.10
CA TYR A 194 0.08 1.62 9.77
C TYR A 194 1.29 2.53 9.94
N ALA A 195 2.18 2.28 10.91
CA ALA A 195 3.41 3.03 11.07
C ALA A 195 4.36 2.85 9.88
N ILE A 196 4.47 1.63 9.35
CA ILE A 196 5.28 1.36 8.14
C ILE A 196 4.68 2.07 6.93
N PHE A 197 3.35 1.95 6.74
CA PHE A 197 2.65 2.61 5.65
C PHE A 197 2.81 4.14 5.70
N ASP A 198 2.75 4.75 6.89
CA ASP A 198 3.04 6.17 7.09
C ASP A 198 4.49 6.53 6.71
N GLY A 199 5.47 5.70 7.09
CA GLY A 199 6.87 5.87 6.69
C GLY A 199 7.05 5.83 5.18
N LEU A 200 6.40 4.88 4.50
CA LEU A 200 6.44 4.77 3.04
C LEU A 200 5.76 5.96 2.37
N LYS A 201 4.62 6.43 2.88
CA LYS A 201 3.94 7.62 2.36
C LYS A 201 4.81 8.87 2.43
N LYS A 202 5.58 9.03 3.51
CA LYS A 202 6.51 10.16 3.69
C LYS A 202 7.66 10.18 2.67
N THR A 203 7.96 9.06 2.01
CA THR A 203 8.98 9.04 0.94
C THR A 203 8.64 9.99 -0.20
N TYR A 204 7.37 10.14 -0.56
CA TYR A 204 6.98 11.09 -1.61
C TYR A 204 6.89 12.54 -1.13
N GLY A 205 6.70 12.77 0.18
CA GLY A 205 6.62 14.12 0.74
C GLY A 205 7.96 14.86 0.77
N LEU A 206 9.09 14.15 0.66
CA LEU A 206 10.41 14.76 0.66
C LEU A 206 10.86 15.02 -0.79
N ILE A 207 11.19 16.28 -1.05
CA ILE A 207 11.74 16.74 -2.33
C ILE A 207 13.25 16.57 -2.26
N THR A 208 13.79 15.72 -3.12
CA THR A 208 15.24 15.56 -3.26
C THR A 208 15.79 16.53 -4.30
N THR A 209 17.09 16.77 -4.29
CA THR A 209 17.76 17.62 -5.30
C THR A 209 17.54 17.10 -6.73
N SER A 210 17.34 15.79 -6.89
CA SER A 210 17.00 15.14 -8.15
C SER A 210 15.64 15.54 -8.71
N ASP A 211 14.71 15.93 -7.83
CA ASP A 211 13.33 16.31 -8.19
C ASP A 211 13.23 17.79 -8.59
N TRP A 212 14.31 18.57 -8.46
CA TRP A 212 14.32 19.98 -8.84
C TRP A 212 14.38 20.10 -10.35
N VAL A 213 13.51 20.96 -10.91
CA VAL A 213 13.58 21.32 -12.33
C VAL A 213 14.94 21.96 -12.58
N LYS A 214 15.70 21.37 -13.51
CA LYS A 214 16.95 21.95 -14.02
C LYS A 214 16.66 22.99 -15.09
#